data_AF-A0A7K3BG09-F1
#
_entry.id   AF-A0A7K3BG09-F1
#
_cell.length_a   1.000
_cell.length_b   1.000
_cell.length_c   1.000
_cell.angle_alpha   90.00
_cell.angle_beta   90.00
_cell.angle_gamma   90.00
#
_symmetry.space_group_name_H-M   'P 1'
#
loop_
_entity.id
_entity.type
_entity.pdbx_description
1 polymer ?
#
loop_
_entity_poly.entity_id
_entity_poly.type
_entity_poly.pdbx_seq_one_letter_code
_entity_poly.pdbx_strand_id
1 'polypeptide(L)'
;MIVANEKLALWLRGILAAGLYAVAVGMLALCLPAVGAETTPTSDPDTAAGAFFCLVLSTVFLAVTAGISRRWRSARLVCLLHLVLIVIVWTQVPSPF
;
A
#
# COMPACT_ATOMS: atom_id res chain seq x y z
N MET A 1 14.66 -2.58 34.41
CA MET A 1 13.82 -1.58 33.68
C MET A 1 14.14 -1.45 32.19
N ILE A 2 15.40 -1.60 31.75
CA ILE A 2 15.81 -1.37 30.34
C ILE A 2 15.15 -2.37 29.36
N VAL A 3 15.09 -3.66 29.72
CA VAL A 3 14.51 -4.73 28.87
C VAL A 3 13.01 -4.55 28.60
N ALA A 4 12.26 -3.98 29.55
CA ALA A 4 10.83 -3.71 29.37
C ALA A 4 10.60 -2.59 28.35
N ASN A 5 11.46 -1.57 28.35
CA ASN A 5 11.40 -0.45 27.40
C ASN A 5 11.74 -0.89 25.98
N GLU A 6 12.71 -1.79 25.80
CA GLU A 6 13.07 -2.33 24.49
C GLU A 6 11.96 -3.20 23.89
N LYS A 7 11.33 -4.05 24.71
CA LYS A 7 10.17 -4.84 24.27
C LYS A 7 8.99 -3.95 23.90
N LEU A 8 8.68 -2.92 24.70
CA LEU A 8 7.62 -1.96 24.41
C LEU A 8 7.87 -1.23 23.08
N ALA A 9 9.10 -0.77 22.84
CA ALA A 9 9.47 -0.10 21.59
C ALA A 9 9.33 -1.03 20.37
N LEU A 10 9.61 -2.32 20.53
CA LEU A 10 9.46 -3.32 19.47
C LEU A 10 7.99 -3.59 19.15
N TRP A 11 7.14 -3.67 20.18
CA TRP A 11 5.68 -3.78 20.04
C TRP A 11 5.05 -2.56 19.37
N LEU A 12 5.43 -1.35 19.78
CA LEU A 12 4.97 -0.10 19.17
C LEU A 12 5.34 -0.02 17.70
N ARG A 13 6.57 -0.39 17.33
CA ARG A 13 7.00 -0.48 15.92
C ARG A 13 6.21 -1.51 15.14
N GLY A 14 5.90 -2.65 15.74
CA GLY A 14 5.07 -3.69 15.14
C GLY A 14 3.65 -3.23 14.86
N ILE A 15 2.99 -2.60 15.86
CA ILE A 15 1.63 -2.06 15.72
C ILE A 15 1.60 -0.94 14.68
N LEU A 16 2.57 -0.04 14.70
CA LEU A 16 2.69 1.04 13.71
C LEU A 16 2.86 0.49 12.29
N ALA A 17 3.76 -0.48 12.10
CA ALA A 17 3.97 -1.12 10.80
C ALA A 17 2.71 -1.86 10.33
N ALA A 18 2.00 -2.55 11.22
CA ALA A 18 0.75 -3.21 10.89
C ALA A 18 -0.35 -2.21 10.49
N GLY A 19 -0.46 -1.09 11.19
CA GLY A 19 -1.40 -0.01 10.86
C GLY A 19 -1.11 0.62 9.51
N LEU A 20 0.16 0.97 9.24
CA LEU A 20 0.57 1.53 7.95
C LEU A 20 0.35 0.54 6.80
N TYR A 21 0.60 -0.75 7.04
CA TYR A 21 0.31 -1.79 6.07
C TYR A 21 -1.19 -1.92 5.78
N ALA A 22 -2.03 -1.89 6.82
CA ALA A 22 -3.48 -1.95 6.65
C ALA A 22 -4.00 -0.75 5.85
N VAL A 23 -3.46 0.45 6.07
CA VAL A 23 -3.77 1.63 5.26
C VAL A 23 -3.33 1.43 3.81
N ALA A 24 -2.12 0.89 3.56
CA ALA A 24 -1.66 0.60 2.21
C ALA A 24 -2.58 -0.39 1.47
N VAL A 25 -3.05 -1.43 2.17
CA VAL A 25 -4.02 -2.41 1.63
C VAL A 25 -5.36 -1.73 1.33
N GLY A 26 -5.86 -0.90 2.25
CA GLY A 26 -7.10 -0.16 2.04
C GLY A 26 -7.02 0.76 0.81
N MET A 27 -5.91 1.49 0.67
CA MET A 27 -5.67 2.36 -0.49
C MET A 27 -5.62 1.57 -1.79
N LEU A 28 -4.93 0.42 -1.82
CA LEU A 28 -4.92 -0.46 -3.00
C LEU A 28 -6.32 -1.00 -3.33
N ALA A 29 -7.11 -1.37 -2.31
CA ALA A 29 -8.47 -1.87 -2.50
C ALA A 29 -9.40 -0.81 -3.12
N LEU A 30 -9.22 0.47 -2.76
CA LEU A 30 -9.96 1.59 -3.36
C LEU A 30 -9.62 1.81 -4.84
N CYS A 31 -8.45 1.34 -5.31
CA CYS A 31 -8.06 1.43 -6.72
C CYS A 31 -8.67 0.31 -7.59
N LEU A 32 -9.01 -0.84 -7.00
CA LEU A 32 -9.48 -2.01 -7.74
C LEU A 32 -10.72 -1.77 -8.63
N PRO A 33 -11.72 -0.96 -8.22
CA PRO A 33 -12.88 -0.67 -9.07
C PRO A 33 -12.53 0.06 -10.38
N ALA A 34 -11.38 0.73 -10.45
CA ALA A 34 -10.92 1.42 -11.65
C ALA A 34 -10.14 0.51 -12.62
N VAL A 35 -9.82 -0.72 -12.21
CA VAL A 35 -9.12 -1.72 -13.04
C VAL A 35 -10.06 -2.23 -14.14
N GLY A 36 -9.62 -2.15 -15.40
CA GLY A 36 -10.40 -2.65 -16.54
C GLY A 36 -11.54 -1.74 -17.00
N ALA A 37 -11.60 -0.50 -16.50
CA ALA A 37 -12.59 0.50 -16.94
C ALA A 37 -12.41 0.96 -18.41
N GLU A 38 -11.39 0.47 -19.11
CA GLU A 38 -11.15 0.69 -20.54
C GLU A 38 -12.31 0.21 -21.44
N THR A 39 -13.20 -0.64 -20.94
CA THR A 39 -14.32 -1.17 -21.75
C THR A 39 -15.63 -0.39 -21.63
N THR A 40 -15.70 0.65 -20.79
CA THR A 40 -16.94 1.43 -20.60
C THR A 40 -16.69 2.91 -20.88
N PRO A 41 -17.40 3.54 -21.83
CA PRO A 41 -17.23 4.95 -22.21
C PRO A 41 -17.72 5.96 -21.14
N THR A 42 -17.83 5.53 -19.89
CA THR A 42 -18.35 6.29 -18.73
C THR A 42 -17.31 6.45 -17.62
N SER A 43 -16.05 6.12 -17.84
CA SER A 43 -14.98 6.31 -16.84
C SER A 43 -14.64 7.80 -16.72
N ASP A 44 -15.27 8.47 -15.76
CA ASP A 44 -14.99 9.88 -15.45
C ASP A 44 -13.49 10.06 -15.11
N PRO A 45 -12.81 11.07 -15.71
CA PRO A 45 -11.37 11.29 -15.51
C PRO A 45 -10.99 11.54 -14.05
N ASP A 46 -11.92 12.09 -13.26
CA ASP A 46 -11.74 12.28 -11.82
C ASP A 46 -11.62 10.95 -11.06
N THR A 47 -12.32 9.91 -11.52
CA THR A 47 -12.26 8.56 -10.94
C THR A 47 -10.90 7.91 -11.24
N ALA A 48 -10.38 8.07 -12.46
CA ALA A 48 -9.06 7.58 -12.82
C ALA A 48 -7.95 8.29 -12.02
N ALA A 49 -8.03 9.63 -11.91
CA ALA A 49 -7.08 10.41 -11.12
C ALA A 49 -7.12 10.02 -9.62
N GLY A 50 -8.31 9.79 -9.06
CA GLY A 50 -8.48 9.32 -7.68
C GLY A 50 -7.87 7.93 -7.45
N ALA A 51 -8.05 7.01 -8.38
CA ALA A 51 -7.44 5.68 -8.31
C ALA A 51 -5.90 5.74 -8.38
N PHE A 52 -5.35 6.59 -9.26
CA PHE A 52 -3.90 6.84 -9.31
C PHE A 52 -3.36 7.43 -8.02
N PHE A 53 -4.05 8.42 -7.44
CA PHE A 53 -3.65 9.00 -6.16
C PHE A 53 -3.63 7.95 -5.03
N CYS A 54 -4.64 7.07 -4.99
CA CYS A 54 -4.69 5.97 -4.02
C CYS A 54 -3.55 4.95 -4.23
N LEU A 55 -3.16 4.65 -5.49
CA LEU A 55 -2.00 3.81 -5.77
C LEU A 55 -0.70 4.43 -5.26
N VAL A 56 -0.50 5.73 -5.49
CA VAL A 56 0.67 6.47 -5.00
C VAL A 56 0.68 6.45 -3.47
N LEU A 57 -0.43 6.74 -2.80
CA LEU A 57 -0.51 6.66 -1.34
C LEU A 57 -0.21 5.24 -0.83
N SER A 58 -0.77 4.21 -1.46
CA SER A 58 -0.48 2.81 -1.12
C SER A 58 1.02 2.51 -1.19
N THR A 59 1.71 2.92 -2.27
CA THR A 59 3.17 2.74 -2.39
C THR A 59 3.96 3.47 -1.31
N VAL A 60 3.57 4.70 -0.97
CA VAL A 60 4.25 5.49 0.07
C VAL A 60 4.10 4.82 1.44
N PHE A 61 2.88 4.43 1.82
CA PHE A 61 2.65 3.73 3.09
C PHE A 61 3.37 2.38 3.14
N LEU A 62 3.43 1.66 2.02
CA LEU A 62 4.18 0.42 1.91
C LEU A 62 5.69 0.64 2.07
N ALA A 63 6.24 1.70 1.47
CA ALA A 63 7.66 2.05 1.59
C ALA A 63 8.04 2.41 3.04
N VAL A 64 7.19 3.19 3.72
CA VAL A 64 7.38 3.51 5.15
C VAL A 64 7.30 2.25 6.01
N THR A 65 6.33 1.37 5.73
CA THR A 65 6.18 0.07 6.41
C THR A 65 7.43 -0.79 6.22
N ALA A 66 7.96 -0.88 5.00
CA ALA A 66 9.18 -1.61 4.68
C ALA A 66 10.42 -1.02 5.39
N GLY A 67 10.49 0.31 5.51
CA GLY A 67 11.54 1.01 6.26
C GLY A 67 11.52 0.67 7.75
N ILE A 68 10.34 0.73 8.39
CA ILE A 68 10.16 0.41 9.81
C ILE A 68 10.42 -1.08 10.08
N SER A 69 9.96 -1.94 9.18
CA SER A 69 10.07 -3.40 9.31
C SER A 69 11.33 -4.00 8.67
N ARG A 70 12.32 -3.17 8.29
CA ARG A 70 13.52 -3.60 7.56
C ARG A 70 14.26 -4.75 8.25
N ARG A 71 14.19 -4.89 9.57
CA ARG A 71 14.86 -5.98 10.30
C ARG A 71 14.14 -7.34 10.19
N TRP A 72 12.87 -7.37 9.78
CA TRP A 72 12.03 -8.57 9.77
C TRP A 72 11.88 -9.14 8.35
N ARG A 73 12.47 -10.31 8.10
CA ARG A 73 12.45 -10.95 6.76
C ARG A 73 11.03 -11.20 6.25
N SER A 74 10.13 -11.66 7.13
CA SER A 74 8.74 -11.95 6.76
C SER A 74 8.00 -10.68 6.34
N ALA A 75 8.22 -9.56 7.01
CA ALA A 75 7.58 -8.29 6.64
C ALA A 75 8.05 -7.78 5.27
N ARG A 76 9.32 -8.02 4.92
CA ARG A 76 9.83 -7.69 3.57
C ARG A 76 9.15 -8.52 2.48
N LEU A 77 8.96 -9.83 2.71
CA LEU A 77 8.26 -10.69 1.74
C LEU A 77 6.83 -10.21 1.51
N VAL A 78 6.12 -9.86 2.58
CA VAL A 78 4.76 -9.30 2.48
C VAL A 78 4.77 -7.97 1.74
N CYS A 79 5.73 -7.08 2.02
CA CYS A 79 5.85 -5.81 1.30
C CYS A 79 6.17 -6.03 -0.19
N LEU A 80 7.01 -7.00 -0.53
CA LEU A 80 7.32 -7.34 -1.92
C LEU A 80 6.10 -7.89 -2.66
N LEU A 81 5.32 -8.78 -2.03
CA LEU A 81 4.08 -9.30 -2.61
C LEU A 81 3.08 -8.16 -2.86
N HIS A 82 2.94 -7.25 -1.90
CA HIS A 82 2.07 -6.08 -2.06
C HIS A 82 2.55 -5.17 -3.18
N LEU A 83 3.86 -4.96 -3.31
CA LEU A 83 4.44 -4.19 -4.41
C LEU A 83 4.12 -4.81 -5.78
N VAL A 84 4.19 -6.14 -5.89
CA VAL A 84 3.79 -6.85 -7.13
C VAL A 84 2.32 -6.59 -7.44
N LEU A 85 1.43 -6.64 -6.45
CA LEU A 85 0.01 -6.32 -6.64
C LEU A 85 -0.19 -4.88 -7.12
N ILE A 86 0.53 -3.91 -6.53
CA ILE A 86 0.48 -2.51 -6.98
C ILE A 86 0.90 -2.42 -8.45
N VAL A 87 1.99 -3.09 -8.86
CA VAL A 87 2.46 -3.06 -10.26
C VAL A 87 1.41 -3.66 -11.19
N ILE A 88 0.79 -4.78 -10.82
CA ILE A 88 -0.30 -5.39 -11.61
C ILE A 88 -1.44 -4.38 -11.75
N VAL A 89 -1.94 -3.81 -10.65
CA VAL A 89 -3.04 -2.84 -10.69
C VAL A 89 -2.66 -1.60 -11.49
N TRP A 90 -1.44 -1.09 -11.35
CA TRP A 90 -0.93 0.05 -12.11
C TRP A 90 -0.99 -0.17 -13.63
N THR A 91 -0.72 -1.39 -14.11
CA THR A 91 -0.84 -1.71 -15.55
C THR A 91 -2.28 -1.83 -16.04
N GLN A 92 -3.26 -1.81 -15.14
CA GLN A 92 -4.68 -2.02 -15.45
C GLN A 92 -5.56 -0.81 -15.13
N VAL A 93 -5.03 0.21 -14.46
CA VAL A 93 -5.74 1.48 -14.24
C VAL A 93 -5.43 2.41 -15.43
N PRO A 94 -6.44 2.94 -16.14
CA PRO A 94 -6.26 3.75 -17.33
C PRO A 94 -5.54 5.06 -17.00
N SER A 95 -4.53 5.43 -17.80
CA SER A 95 -3.77 6.66 -17.56
C SER A 95 -4.69 7.88 -17.56
N PRO A 96 -4.55 8.81 -16.60
CA PRO A 96 -5.29 10.08 -16.62
C PRO A 96 -4.73 11.07 -17.66
N PHE A 97 -3.75 10.63 -18.47
CA PHE A 97 -3.07 11.39 -19.52
C PHE A 97 -3.20 10.66 -20.85
#